data_AF-A0A7S3M913-F1
#
_entry.id   AF-A0A7S3M913-F1
#
_cell.length_a   1.000
_cell.length_b   1.000
_cell.length_c   1.000
_cell.angle_alpha   90.00
_cell.angle_beta   90.00
_cell.angle_gamma   90.00
#
_symmetry.space_group_name_H-M   'P 1'
#
loop_
_entity.id
_entity.type
_entity.pdbx_description
1 polymer ?
#
loop_
_entity_poly.entity_id
_entity_poly.type
_entity_poly.pdbx_seq_one_letter_code
_entity_poly.pdbx_strand_id
1 'polypeptide(L)'
;AVISLTTLQLVVEGTHSGIAPGQMLSAWMGLLTNSKVEMIGAVLQSVAVVLDQTDEHYVTASHPHPTPFVTDQASTDAKMEVGHHTDHGLLPELGKREVVVHIKKRLLGAIGEAKRTNTISYLMKLALQPIEATRFPAVNLLRAIAAQPSGWGLQMLFAHQGASIDSNFYEYVIERLTEYCKEGKDHKFALIQAVAQNPSRGHLPDEVNQKIDVMVQQGAYYLPPMVELQTMEG
;
A
#
# COMPACT_ATOMS: atom_id res chain seq x y z
N ALA A 1 3.86 -13.21 6.57
CA ALA A 1 4.62 -12.81 5.37
C ALA A 1 4.47 -13.82 4.23
N VAL A 2 4.83 -15.10 4.42
CA VAL A 2 4.74 -16.14 3.36
C VAL A 2 3.31 -16.35 2.83
N ILE A 3 2.28 -16.23 3.68
CA ILE A 3 0.88 -16.36 3.25
C ILE A 3 0.46 -15.21 2.32
N SER A 4 0.98 -14.00 2.49
CA SER A 4 0.51 -12.81 1.76
C SER A 4 0.97 -12.75 0.29
N LEU A 5 2.13 -13.35 -0.03
CA LEU A 5 2.72 -13.37 -1.37
C LEU A 5 2.05 -14.40 -2.28
N THR A 6 1.89 -15.63 -1.80
CA THR A 6 1.16 -16.70 -2.50
C THR A 6 -0.29 -16.30 -2.75
N THR A 7 -0.87 -15.51 -1.86
CA THR A 7 -2.25 -15.01 -1.91
C THR A 7 -2.50 -14.07 -3.09
N LEU A 8 -1.66 -13.06 -3.36
CA LEU A 8 -1.90 -12.24 -4.55
C LEU A 8 -1.51 -12.97 -5.83
N GLN A 9 -0.49 -13.80 -5.74
CA GLN A 9 -0.07 -14.63 -6.86
C GLN A 9 -1.19 -15.59 -7.27
N LEU A 10 -1.94 -16.16 -6.33
CA LEU A 10 -3.17 -16.93 -6.58
C LEU A 10 -4.36 -16.07 -7.09
N VAL A 11 -4.44 -14.78 -6.74
CA VAL A 11 -5.46 -13.85 -7.29
C VAL A 11 -5.13 -13.47 -8.74
N VAL A 12 -3.85 -13.30 -9.06
CA VAL A 12 -3.34 -12.98 -10.40
C VAL A 12 -3.31 -14.23 -11.29
N GLU A 13 -2.96 -15.40 -10.76
CA GLU A 13 -2.92 -16.68 -11.48
C GLU A 13 -4.29 -17.39 -11.50
N GLY A 14 -5.17 -17.11 -10.53
CA GLY A 14 -6.54 -17.64 -10.44
C GLY A 14 -7.48 -17.15 -11.53
N THR A 15 -7.08 -16.14 -12.32
CA THR A 15 -7.73 -15.83 -13.61
C THR A 15 -7.55 -16.96 -14.63
N HIS A 16 -6.58 -17.86 -14.43
CA HIS A 16 -6.29 -19.00 -15.31
C HIS A 16 -6.58 -20.37 -14.69
N SER A 17 -6.60 -20.53 -13.36
CA SER A 17 -6.64 -21.85 -12.68
C SER A 17 -7.95 -22.19 -11.92
N GLY A 18 -9.00 -21.37 -12.01
CA GLY A 18 -10.35 -21.76 -11.57
C GLY A 18 -10.63 -21.71 -10.06
N ILE A 19 -9.65 -21.40 -9.20
CA ILE A 19 -9.90 -20.96 -7.83
C ILE A 19 -10.29 -19.48 -7.90
N ALA A 20 -11.57 -19.15 -7.67
CA ALA A 20 -12.08 -17.81 -7.87
C ALA A 20 -11.37 -16.80 -6.94
N PRO A 21 -10.65 -15.80 -7.47
CA PRO A 21 -10.00 -14.73 -6.68
C PRO A 21 -10.94 -14.05 -5.66
N GLY A 22 -12.25 -14.11 -5.92
CA GLY A 22 -13.28 -13.61 -5.02
C GLY A 22 -13.41 -14.36 -3.68
N GLN A 23 -13.08 -15.64 -3.59
CA GLN A 23 -13.25 -16.41 -2.34
C GLN A 23 -12.32 -15.94 -1.23
N MET A 24 -11.07 -15.64 -1.57
CA MET A 24 -10.07 -15.19 -0.60
C MET A 24 -10.27 -13.73 -0.21
N LEU A 25 -10.61 -12.86 -1.17
CA LEU A 25 -11.03 -11.50 -0.86
C LEU A 25 -12.25 -11.53 0.07
N SER A 26 -13.22 -12.40 -0.20
CA SER A 26 -14.38 -12.62 0.66
C SER A 26 -13.98 -13.10 2.07
N ALA A 27 -13.01 -14.01 2.19
CA ALA A 27 -12.50 -14.46 3.49
C ALA A 27 -11.85 -13.31 4.29
N TRP A 28 -10.98 -12.51 3.66
CA TRP A 28 -10.37 -11.34 4.30
C TRP A 28 -11.39 -10.30 4.73
N MET A 29 -12.39 -10.02 3.89
CA MET A 29 -13.46 -9.09 4.24
C MET A 29 -14.40 -9.65 5.31
N GLY A 30 -14.62 -10.97 5.31
CA GLY A 30 -15.29 -11.69 6.39
C GLY A 30 -14.58 -11.52 7.72
N LEU A 31 -13.25 -11.61 7.73
CA LEU A 31 -12.45 -11.29 8.91
C LEU A 31 -12.61 -9.83 9.30
N LEU A 32 -12.57 -8.88 8.36
CA LEU A 32 -12.76 -7.47 8.74
C LEU A 32 -14.12 -7.20 9.37
N THR A 33 -15.21 -7.82 8.92
CA THR A 33 -16.58 -7.49 9.36
C THR A 33 -16.91 -7.93 10.79
N ASN A 34 -16.49 -9.11 11.23
CA ASN A 34 -16.95 -9.72 12.49
C ASN A 34 -15.83 -10.16 13.45
N SER A 35 -14.61 -9.66 13.25
CA SER A 35 -13.46 -10.15 14.02
C SER A 35 -13.04 -9.26 15.18
N LYS A 36 -12.30 -9.89 16.09
CA LYS A 36 -11.52 -9.22 17.13
C LYS A 36 -10.49 -8.27 16.52
N VAL A 37 -10.08 -7.28 17.32
CA VAL A 37 -9.13 -6.21 16.97
C VAL A 37 -7.85 -6.75 16.32
N GLU A 38 -7.31 -7.86 16.82
CA GLU A 38 -6.05 -8.45 16.36
C GLU A 38 -6.15 -8.95 14.91
N MET A 39 -7.31 -9.50 14.54
CA MET A 39 -7.55 -9.96 13.16
C MET A 39 -7.72 -8.79 12.20
N ILE A 40 -8.34 -7.69 12.64
CA ILE A 40 -8.40 -6.45 11.85
C ILE A 40 -6.98 -5.97 11.56
N GLY A 41 -6.14 -5.86 12.60
CA GLY A 41 -4.73 -5.49 12.45
C GLY A 41 -3.97 -6.39 11.48
N ALA A 42 -4.14 -7.72 11.60
CA ALA A 42 -3.48 -8.69 10.74
C ALA A 42 -3.90 -8.57 9.26
N VAL A 43 -5.19 -8.34 8.98
CA VAL A 43 -5.66 -8.11 7.60
C VAL A 43 -5.07 -6.83 7.04
N LEU A 44 -5.13 -5.72 7.79
CA LEU A 44 -4.58 -4.44 7.32
C LEU A 44 -3.07 -4.54 7.04
N GLN A 45 -2.31 -5.19 7.93
CA GLN A 45 -0.88 -5.39 7.73
C GLN A 45 -0.60 -6.29 6.52
N SER A 46 -1.42 -7.32 6.29
CA SER A 46 -1.29 -8.19 5.11
C SER A 46 -1.52 -7.42 3.81
N VAL A 47 -2.53 -6.54 3.78
CA VAL A 47 -2.79 -5.65 2.64
C VAL A 47 -1.65 -4.65 2.46
N ALA A 48 -1.09 -4.09 3.53
CA ALA A 48 0.06 -3.18 3.44
C ALA A 48 1.27 -3.86 2.77
N VAL A 49 1.59 -5.10 3.17
CA VAL A 49 2.69 -5.90 2.59
C VAL A 49 2.49 -6.15 1.10
N VAL A 50 1.24 -6.37 0.67
CA VAL A 50 0.90 -6.50 -0.74
C VAL A 50 1.14 -5.19 -1.50
N LEU A 51 0.71 -4.06 -0.93
CA LEU A 51 0.87 -2.77 -1.59
C LEU A 51 2.34 -2.35 -1.70
N ASP A 52 3.18 -2.72 -0.73
CA ASP A 52 4.62 -2.43 -0.72
C ASP A 52 5.43 -3.18 -1.79
N GLN A 53 4.91 -4.29 -2.31
CA GLN A 53 5.59 -5.01 -3.38
C GLN A 53 5.58 -4.18 -4.65
N THR A 54 6.74 -4.12 -5.31
CA THR A 54 6.87 -3.44 -6.59
C THR A 54 6.00 -4.13 -7.64
N ASP A 55 5.51 -3.35 -8.60
CA ASP A 55 4.62 -3.91 -9.63
C ASP A 55 5.38 -4.97 -10.47
N GLU A 56 6.69 -4.81 -10.65
CA GLU A 56 7.57 -5.78 -11.32
C GLU A 56 7.58 -7.16 -10.64
N HIS A 57 7.40 -7.20 -9.31
CA HIS A 57 7.35 -8.46 -8.57
C HIS A 57 6.15 -9.32 -8.99
N TYR A 58 5.02 -8.70 -9.27
CA TYR A 58 3.81 -9.39 -9.74
C TYR A 58 3.89 -9.78 -11.21
N VAL A 59 4.54 -8.93 -12.01
CA VAL A 59 4.69 -9.16 -13.44
C VAL A 59 5.64 -10.34 -13.72
N THR A 60 6.76 -10.41 -13.02
CA THR A 60 7.78 -11.47 -13.22
C THR A 60 7.26 -12.84 -12.75
N ALA A 61 6.49 -12.86 -11.66
CA ALA A 61 5.87 -14.06 -11.11
C ALA A 61 4.86 -14.74 -12.05
N SER A 62 4.29 -13.99 -13.01
CA SER A 62 3.30 -14.51 -13.97
C SER A 62 3.88 -15.31 -15.13
N HIS A 63 5.20 -15.50 -15.18
CA HIS A 63 5.85 -16.33 -16.19
C HIS A 63 6.03 -17.75 -15.66
N PRO A 64 5.30 -18.76 -16.20
CA PRO A 64 5.53 -20.13 -15.83
C PRO A 64 6.98 -20.45 -16.17
N HIS A 65 7.76 -20.79 -15.14
CA HIS A 65 9.10 -21.29 -15.34
C HIS A 65 8.95 -22.52 -16.24
N PRO A 66 9.59 -22.58 -17.44
CA PRO A 66 9.53 -23.78 -18.26
C PRO A 66 10.06 -24.90 -17.40
N THR A 67 9.17 -25.81 -17.01
CA THR A 67 9.57 -27.05 -16.35
C THR A 67 10.60 -27.70 -17.26
N PRO A 68 11.77 -28.12 -16.75
CA PRO A 68 12.72 -28.84 -17.56
C PRO A 68 12.00 -30.08 -18.06
N PHE A 69 11.66 -30.05 -19.35
CA PHE A 69 11.15 -31.22 -20.06
C PHE A 69 12.28 -32.24 -19.97
N VAL A 70 12.06 -33.28 -19.16
CA VAL A 70 12.92 -34.47 -19.20
C VAL A 70 12.60 -35.14 -20.53
N THR A 71 13.27 -34.68 -21.58
CA THR A 71 13.23 -35.32 -22.89
C THR A 71 14.18 -36.51 -22.81
N ASP A 72 13.61 -37.70 -22.67
CA ASP A 72 14.34 -38.94 -22.85
C ASP A 72 14.97 -38.93 -24.26
N GLN A 73 16.29 -39.13 -24.30
CA GLN A 73 17.07 -39.09 -25.53
C GLN A 73 16.77 -40.30 -26.41
N ALA A 74 16.40 -40.05 -27.67
CA ALA A 74 16.76 -40.93 -28.79
C ALA A 74 17.00 -40.08 -30.06
N SER A 75 18.17 -40.30 -30.68
CA SER A 75 18.77 -39.63 -31.83
C SER A 75 17.84 -39.43 -33.04
N THR A 76 18.01 -38.42 -33.90
CA THR A 76 19.10 -38.27 -34.89
C THR A 76 18.94 -36.99 -35.71
N ASP A 77 20.09 -36.52 -36.21
CA ASP A 77 20.35 -35.71 -37.41
C ASP A 77 20.08 -34.19 -37.49
N ALA A 78 21.19 -33.55 -37.87
CA ALA A 78 21.47 -32.15 -38.12
C ALA A 78 20.51 -31.46 -39.10
N LYS A 79 20.05 -30.27 -38.72
CA LYS A 79 19.82 -29.18 -39.68
C LYS A 79 20.06 -27.82 -39.03
N MET A 80 20.97 -27.08 -39.64
CA MET A 80 21.42 -25.75 -39.28
C MET A 80 20.36 -24.75 -39.75
N GLU A 81 19.64 -24.10 -38.83
CA GLU A 81 18.77 -22.96 -39.17
C GLU A 81 19.17 -21.69 -38.42
N VAL A 82 19.12 -20.63 -39.21
CA VAL A 82 19.70 -19.31 -39.00
C VAL A 82 18.81 -18.50 -38.08
N GLY A 83 19.45 -17.77 -37.17
CA GLY A 83 18.82 -16.94 -36.16
C GLY A 83 17.86 -15.90 -36.74
N HIS A 84 16.66 -15.85 -36.17
CA HIS A 84 15.73 -14.73 -36.25
C HIS A 84 15.56 -14.17 -34.84
N HIS A 85 16.28 -13.09 -34.52
CA HIS A 85 16.03 -12.28 -33.34
C HIS A 85 14.78 -11.44 -33.61
N THR A 86 13.61 -11.96 -33.24
CA THR A 86 12.37 -11.19 -33.20
C THR A 86 12.38 -10.32 -31.95
N ASP A 87 12.54 -9.02 -32.17
CA ASP A 87 12.31 -7.94 -31.21
C ASP A 87 10.81 -7.90 -30.84
N HIS A 88 10.45 -8.66 -29.80
CA HIS A 88 9.12 -8.68 -29.19
C HIS A 88 9.29 -8.54 -27.67
N GLY A 89 9.26 -7.32 -27.13
CA GLY A 89 9.53 -7.15 -25.70
C GLY A 89 8.68 -6.14 -24.92
N LEU A 90 8.43 -4.94 -25.44
CA LEU A 90 8.06 -3.82 -24.56
C LEU A 90 6.56 -3.51 -24.46
N LEU A 91 5.75 -3.93 -25.42
CA LEU A 91 4.31 -3.62 -25.47
C LEU A 91 3.39 -4.46 -24.54
N PRO A 92 3.68 -5.75 -24.22
CA PRO A 92 2.83 -6.54 -23.31
C PRO A 92 2.95 -6.14 -21.83
N GLU A 93 4.06 -5.52 -21.44
CA GLU A 93 4.41 -5.27 -20.03
C GLU A 93 3.61 -4.12 -19.40
N LEU A 94 3.25 -3.11 -20.21
CA LEU A 94 2.43 -1.97 -19.79
C LEU A 94 1.04 -2.43 -19.32
N GLY A 95 0.40 -3.35 -20.06
CA GLY A 95 -0.92 -3.87 -19.69
C GLY A 95 -0.90 -4.64 -18.36
N LYS A 96 0.18 -5.37 -18.05
CA LYS A 96 0.29 -6.12 -16.80
C LYS A 96 0.41 -5.20 -15.58
N ARG A 97 1.15 -4.09 -15.69
CA ARG A 97 1.28 -3.08 -14.62
C ARG A 97 -0.06 -2.44 -14.28
N GLU A 98 -0.85 -2.09 -15.30
CA GLU A 98 -2.19 -1.53 -15.10
C GLU A 98 -3.12 -2.51 -14.38
N VAL A 99 -3.05 -3.80 -14.71
CA VAL A 99 -3.80 -4.86 -14.01
C VAL A 99 -3.39 -4.95 -12.53
N VAL A 100 -2.10 -4.90 -12.21
CA VAL A 100 -1.61 -4.90 -10.82
C VAL A 100 -2.15 -3.70 -10.05
N VAL A 101 -2.06 -2.49 -10.63
CA VAL A 101 -2.62 -1.27 -10.02
C VAL A 101 -4.12 -1.41 -9.80
N HIS A 102 -4.85 -1.94 -10.77
CA HIS A 102 -6.29 -2.18 -10.65
C HIS A 102 -6.62 -3.14 -9.50
N ILE A 103 -5.86 -4.23 -9.36
CA ILE A 103 -6.03 -5.20 -8.27
C ILE A 103 -5.73 -4.56 -6.91
N LYS A 104 -4.63 -3.81 -6.77
CA LYS A 104 -4.29 -3.08 -5.53
C LYS A 104 -5.40 -2.10 -5.13
N LYS A 105 -5.94 -1.34 -6.09
CA LYS A 105 -7.09 -0.44 -5.86
C LYS A 105 -8.34 -1.20 -5.43
N ARG A 106 -8.67 -2.31 -6.09
CA ARG A 106 -9.82 -3.15 -5.72
C ARG A 106 -9.69 -3.74 -4.32
N LEU A 107 -8.49 -4.19 -3.95
CA LEU A 107 -8.23 -4.71 -2.61
C LEU A 107 -8.47 -3.64 -1.53
N LEU A 108 -8.02 -2.41 -1.76
CA LEU A 108 -8.31 -1.28 -0.86
C LEU A 108 -9.81 -0.92 -0.84
N GLY A 109 -10.47 -0.90 -2.00
CA GLY A 109 -11.89 -0.61 -2.10
C GLY A 109 -12.74 -1.59 -1.29
N ALA A 110 -12.38 -2.88 -1.34
CA ALA A 110 -13.07 -3.93 -0.59
C ALA A 110 -13.05 -3.69 0.94
N ILE A 111 -11.99 -3.07 1.50
CA ILE A 111 -11.94 -2.70 2.92
C ILE A 111 -13.07 -1.72 3.26
N GLY A 112 -13.24 -0.70 2.42
CA GLY A 112 -14.29 0.31 2.58
C GLY A 112 -15.68 -0.30 2.43
N GLU A 113 -15.88 -1.17 1.43
CA GLU A 113 -17.13 -1.91 1.22
C GLU A 113 -17.49 -2.77 2.44
N ALA A 114 -16.53 -3.55 2.96
CA ALA A 114 -16.70 -4.39 4.13
C ALA A 114 -17.11 -3.57 5.37
N LYS A 115 -16.61 -2.34 5.48
CA LYS A 115 -16.91 -1.43 6.59
C LYS A 115 -18.01 -0.42 6.30
N ARG A 116 -18.63 -0.50 5.12
CA ARG A 116 -19.67 0.42 4.63
C ARG A 116 -19.28 1.89 4.81
N THR A 117 -18.04 2.22 4.46
CA THR A 117 -17.48 3.57 4.60
C THR A 117 -16.37 3.79 3.58
N ASN A 118 -15.88 5.02 3.45
CA ASN A 118 -14.72 5.30 2.63
C ASN A 118 -13.47 4.64 3.24
N THR A 119 -12.65 3.96 2.42
CA THR A 119 -11.46 3.25 2.89
C THR A 119 -10.50 4.16 3.66
N ILE A 120 -10.21 5.36 3.14
CA ILE A 120 -9.30 6.29 3.81
C ILE A 120 -9.90 6.77 5.13
N SER A 121 -11.17 7.15 5.16
CA SER A 121 -11.84 7.53 6.42
C SER A 121 -11.83 6.41 7.46
N TYR A 122 -11.98 5.15 7.05
CA TYR A 122 -11.86 4.01 7.96
C TYR A 122 -10.45 3.87 8.53
N LEU A 123 -9.42 3.95 7.68
CA LEU A 123 -8.03 3.84 8.10
C LEU A 123 -7.63 5.00 9.02
N MET A 124 -8.09 6.22 8.73
CA MET A 124 -7.90 7.40 9.56
C MET A 124 -8.50 7.23 10.95
N LYS A 125 -9.73 6.71 11.04
CA LYS A 125 -10.36 6.38 12.33
C LYS A 125 -9.53 5.40 13.14
N LEU A 126 -9.00 4.35 12.50
CA LEU A 126 -8.15 3.37 13.19
C LEU A 126 -6.79 3.96 13.60
N ALA A 127 -6.19 4.81 12.76
CA ALA A 127 -4.91 5.47 13.03
C ALA A 127 -4.98 6.41 14.25
N LEU A 128 -6.17 6.92 14.58
CA LEU A 128 -6.39 7.79 15.75
C LEU A 128 -6.82 7.03 17.01
N GLN A 129 -7.06 5.72 16.94
CA GLN A 129 -7.43 4.94 18.11
C GLN A 129 -6.22 4.69 19.03
N PRO A 130 -6.43 4.61 20.36
CA PRO A 130 -5.36 4.27 21.31
C PRO A 130 -4.96 2.78 21.29
N ILE A 131 -5.48 2.01 20.32
CA ILE A 131 -5.30 0.56 20.24
C ILE A 131 -4.22 0.25 19.21
N GLU A 132 -3.01 -0.04 19.70
CA GLU A 132 -1.82 -0.25 18.86
C GLU A 132 -1.99 -1.34 17.79
N ALA A 133 -2.68 -2.43 18.17
CA ALA A 133 -2.95 -3.57 17.30
C ALA A 133 -3.72 -3.20 16.02
N THR A 134 -4.50 -2.11 16.01
CA THR A 134 -5.20 -1.61 14.81
C THR A 134 -4.57 -0.33 14.29
N ARG A 135 -4.10 0.56 15.18
CA ARG A 135 -3.46 1.82 14.83
C ARG A 135 -2.24 1.62 13.95
N PHE A 136 -1.24 0.85 14.40
CA PHE A 136 0.02 0.73 13.64
C PHE A 136 -0.18 0.06 12.27
N PRO A 137 -0.97 -1.02 12.14
CA PRO A 137 -1.30 -1.56 10.82
C PRO A 137 -2.05 -0.59 9.91
N ALA A 138 -2.95 0.24 10.46
CA ALA A 138 -3.64 1.27 9.68
C ALA A 138 -2.67 2.34 9.16
N VAL A 139 -1.76 2.85 10.00
CA VAL A 139 -0.71 3.79 9.59
C VAL A 139 0.23 3.16 8.56
N ASN A 140 0.62 1.90 8.74
CA ASN A 140 1.42 1.16 7.77
C ASN A 140 0.73 1.01 6.42
N LEU A 141 -0.58 0.76 6.41
CA LEU A 141 -1.35 0.68 5.18
C LEU A 141 -1.47 2.06 4.51
N LEU A 142 -1.72 3.13 5.26
CA LEU A 142 -1.67 4.50 4.74
C LEU A 142 -0.31 4.81 4.12
N ARG A 143 0.79 4.37 4.73
CA ARG A 143 2.15 4.52 4.18
C ARG A 143 2.32 3.74 2.88
N ALA A 144 1.87 2.48 2.84
CA ALA A 144 1.94 1.66 1.62
C ALA A 144 1.13 2.28 0.47
N ILE A 145 -0.01 2.91 0.77
CA ILE A 145 -0.80 3.70 -0.19
C ILE A 145 0.00 4.94 -0.64
N ALA A 146 0.58 5.69 0.29
CA ALA A 146 1.37 6.88 -0.02
C ALA A 146 2.61 6.57 -0.87
N ALA A 147 3.16 5.36 -0.77
CA ALA A 147 4.34 4.92 -1.51
C ALA A 147 4.06 4.47 -2.96
N GLN A 148 2.80 4.46 -3.42
CA GLN A 148 2.48 3.95 -4.76
C GLN A 148 3.07 4.84 -5.87
N PRO A 149 3.92 4.30 -6.75
CA PRO A 149 4.83 5.10 -7.59
C PRO A 149 4.11 5.95 -8.64
N SER A 150 2.99 5.46 -9.18
CA SER A 150 2.17 6.18 -10.16
C SER A 150 1.27 7.27 -9.55
N GLY A 151 1.40 7.53 -8.25
CA GLY A 151 0.73 8.64 -7.57
C GLY A 151 -0.75 8.45 -7.29
N TRP A 152 -1.39 7.36 -7.76
CA TRP A 152 -2.81 7.10 -7.49
C TRP A 152 -3.11 7.02 -5.99
N GLY A 153 -2.16 6.53 -5.19
CA GLY A 153 -2.29 6.46 -3.74
C GLY A 153 -2.29 7.85 -3.10
N LEU A 154 -1.39 8.75 -3.53
CA LEU A 154 -1.41 10.14 -3.11
C LEU A 154 -2.72 10.84 -3.52
N GLN A 155 -3.17 10.65 -4.76
CA GLN A 155 -4.46 11.19 -5.20
C GLN A 155 -5.59 10.73 -4.28
N MET A 156 -5.65 9.44 -3.95
CA MET A 156 -6.69 8.90 -3.08
C MET A 156 -6.60 9.42 -1.64
N LEU A 157 -5.40 9.61 -1.10
CA LEU A 157 -5.18 10.14 0.26
C LEU A 157 -5.55 11.63 0.38
N PHE A 158 -5.23 12.43 -0.63
CA PHE A 158 -5.45 13.88 -0.63
C PHE A 158 -6.75 14.32 -1.31
N ALA A 159 -7.48 13.43 -1.98
CA ALA A 159 -8.77 13.73 -2.62
C ALA A 159 -9.88 14.07 -1.62
N HIS A 160 -9.77 13.61 -0.38
CA HIS A 160 -10.80 13.81 0.64
C HIS A 160 -10.26 14.69 1.76
N GLN A 161 -10.60 15.98 1.70
CA GLN A 161 -10.41 16.91 2.82
C GLN A 161 -11.71 16.97 3.62
N GLY A 162 -11.82 16.09 4.60
CA GLY A 162 -12.94 16.14 5.55
C GLY A 162 -12.83 17.35 6.49
N ALA A 163 -13.94 17.72 7.11
CA ALA A 163 -14.02 18.83 8.06
C ALA A 163 -13.35 18.52 9.42
N SER A 164 -12.97 17.28 9.66
CA SER A 164 -12.41 16.79 10.92
C SER A 164 -11.15 15.97 10.68
N ILE A 165 -10.24 15.95 11.67
CA ILE A 165 -8.94 15.25 11.55
C ILE A 165 -9.08 13.73 11.30
N ASP A 166 -10.14 13.10 11.79
CA ASP A 166 -10.46 11.68 11.57
C ASP A 166 -10.95 11.37 10.15
N SER A 167 -11.13 12.39 9.33
CA SER A 167 -11.45 12.29 7.91
C SER A 167 -10.54 13.14 7.01
N ASN A 168 -9.51 13.77 7.58
CA ASN A 168 -8.57 14.63 6.87
C ASN A 168 -7.14 14.12 7.04
N PHE A 169 -6.66 13.43 6.00
CA PHE A 169 -5.33 12.84 5.98
C PHE A 169 -4.21 13.89 6.13
N TYR A 170 -4.34 15.06 5.49
CA TYR A 170 -3.33 16.10 5.56
C TYR A 170 -3.18 16.63 6.99
N GLU A 171 -4.29 16.96 7.65
CA GLU A 171 -4.29 17.43 9.04
C GLU A 171 -3.67 16.39 9.98
N TYR A 172 -4.03 15.11 9.81
CA TYR A 172 -3.37 14.05 10.56
C TYR A 172 -1.86 14.05 10.33
N VAL A 173 -1.40 14.13 9.09
CA VAL A 173 0.04 14.08 8.79
C VAL A 173 0.81 15.22 9.46
N ILE A 174 0.27 16.45 9.44
CA ILE A 174 0.97 17.64 9.94
C ILE A 174 0.85 17.84 11.46
N GLU A 175 -0.20 17.30 12.10
CA GLU A 175 -0.42 17.42 13.54
C GLU A 175 0.55 16.53 14.33
N ARG A 176 1.57 17.10 14.97
CA ARG A 176 2.61 16.34 15.68
C ARG A 176 2.09 15.56 16.88
N LEU A 177 0.98 15.99 17.48
CA LEU A 177 0.49 15.48 18.75
C LEU A 177 -0.47 14.28 18.62
N THR A 178 -0.78 13.81 17.40
CA THR A 178 -1.63 12.61 17.25
C THR A 178 -0.96 11.32 17.69
N GLU A 179 0.37 11.30 17.84
CA GLU A 179 1.13 10.12 18.26
C GLU A 179 1.91 10.40 19.56
N TYR A 180 1.60 9.61 20.59
CA TYR A 180 2.14 9.81 21.94
C TYR A 180 3.24 8.81 22.32
N CYS A 181 3.32 7.64 21.67
CA CYS A 181 4.37 6.65 21.91
C CYS A 181 5.47 6.72 20.83
N LYS A 182 6.63 6.14 21.15
CA LYS A 182 7.80 6.14 20.26
C LYS A 182 7.49 5.44 18.93
N GLU A 183 6.90 4.26 19.02
CA GLU A 183 6.54 3.40 17.89
C GLU A 183 5.52 4.10 16.98
N GLY A 184 4.50 4.74 17.54
CA GLY A 184 3.52 5.53 16.80
C GLY A 184 4.18 6.67 16.02
N LYS A 185 5.11 7.40 16.66
CA LYS A 185 5.90 8.45 15.99
C LYS A 185 6.76 7.89 14.85
N ASP A 186 7.39 6.73 15.04
CA ASP A 186 8.18 6.05 14.01
C ASP A 186 7.31 5.66 12.80
N HIS A 187 6.14 5.04 13.03
CA HIS A 187 5.19 4.67 11.98
C HIS A 187 4.68 5.88 11.20
N LYS A 188 4.29 6.94 11.90
CA LYS A 188 3.81 8.18 11.27
C LYS A 188 4.90 8.90 10.50
N PHE A 189 6.14 8.90 11.02
CA PHE A 189 7.25 9.49 10.29
C PHE A 189 7.58 8.69 9.02
N ALA A 190 7.49 7.37 9.05
CA ALA A 190 7.62 6.55 7.85
C ALA A 190 6.53 6.87 6.80
N LEU A 191 5.30 7.15 7.24
CA LEU A 191 4.23 7.68 6.38
C LEU A 191 4.59 9.04 5.74
N ILE A 192 5.10 9.98 6.53
CA ILE A 192 5.57 11.29 6.04
C ILE A 192 6.67 11.11 4.99
N GLN A 193 7.64 10.24 5.26
CA GLN A 193 8.72 9.94 4.33
C GLN A 193 8.21 9.31 3.03
N ALA A 194 7.23 8.40 3.11
CA ALA A 194 6.63 7.80 1.92
C ALA A 194 5.95 8.86 1.02
N VAL A 195 5.29 9.87 1.60
CA VAL A 195 4.76 11.01 0.84
C VAL A 195 5.91 11.82 0.22
N ALA A 196 6.93 12.16 1.01
CA ALA A 196 8.05 12.99 0.58
C ALA A 196 8.92 12.35 -0.53
N GLN A 197 8.98 11.02 -0.55
CA GLN A 197 9.78 10.24 -1.50
C GLN A 197 8.98 9.79 -2.73
N ASN A 198 7.66 9.99 -2.75
CA ASN A 198 6.84 9.55 -3.86
C ASN A 198 7.20 10.34 -5.14
N PRO A 199 7.49 9.67 -6.28
CA PRO A 199 7.84 10.35 -7.54
C PRO A 199 6.76 11.30 -8.06
N SER A 200 5.50 11.06 -7.70
CA SER A 200 4.34 11.84 -8.10
C SER A 200 3.96 12.95 -7.11
N ARG A 201 4.79 13.25 -6.10
CA ARG A 201 4.52 14.32 -5.11
C ARG A 201 4.40 15.71 -5.74
N GLY A 202 4.97 15.92 -6.92
CA GLY A 202 4.85 17.17 -7.68
C GLY A 202 3.41 17.52 -8.10
N HIS A 203 2.48 16.57 -8.00
CA HIS A 203 1.05 16.84 -8.21
C HIS A 203 0.31 17.34 -6.96
N LEU A 204 0.96 17.35 -5.79
CA LEU A 204 0.40 17.92 -4.57
C LEU A 204 0.59 19.45 -4.58
N PRO A 205 -0.29 20.22 -3.91
CA PRO A 205 -0.11 21.66 -3.76
C PRO A 205 1.24 22.02 -3.12
N ASP A 206 1.84 23.14 -3.52
CA ASP A 206 3.14 23.59 -3.03
C ASP A 206 3.18 23.74 -1.51
N GLU A 207 2.09 24.24 -0.90
CA GLU A 207 1.96 24.37 0.55
C GLU A 207 2.10 23.01 1.25
N VAL A 208 1.45 21.97 0.71
CA VAL A 208 1.54 20.60 1.23
C VAL A 208 2.97 20.10 1.11
N ASN A 209 3.60 20.27 -0.06
CA ASN A 209 4.97 19.85 -0.30
C ASN A 209 5.96 20.54 0.67
N GLN A 210 5.84 21.86 0.85
CA GLN A 210 6.67 22.62 1.77
C GLN A 210 6.50 22.13 3.21
N LYS A 211 5.27 21.87 3.63
CA LYS A 211 4.99 21.36 4.98
C LYS A 211 5.58 19.98 5.19
N ILE A 212 5.44 19.08 4.22
CA ILE A 212 6.06 17.74 4.27
C ILE A 212 7.59 17.84 4.37
N ASP A 213 8.23 18.73 3.59
CA ASP A 213 9.68 18.91 3.65
C ASP A 213 10.14 19.42 5.03
N VAL A 214 9.43 20.39 5.61
CA VAL A 214 9.69 20.84 6.99
C VAL A 214 9.55 19.68 7.97
N MET A 215 8.53 18.85 7.80
CA MET A 215 8.28 17.72 8.69
C MET A 215 9.40 16.68 8.63
N VAL A 216 9.92 16.41 7.43
CA VAL A 216 11.07 15.52 7.19
C VAL A 216 12.35 16.09 7.82
N GLN A 217 12.64 17.38 7.60
CA GLN A 217 13.82 18.05 8.16
C GLN A 217 13.84 18.04 9.69
N GLN A 218 12.67 18.21 10.31
CA GLN A 218 12.49 18.17 11.76
C GLN A 218 12.63 16.76 12.36
N GLY A 219 12.34 15.71 11.59
CA GLY A 219 12.40 14.33 12.06
C GLY A 219 11.17 13.87 12.86
N ALA A 220 11.16 12.60 13.27
CA ALA A 220 10.03 11.93 13.93
C ALA A 220 9.70 12.49 15.33
N TYR A 221 10.72 12.98 16.04
CA TYR A 221 10.64 13.32 17.47
C TYR A 221 10.60 14.82 17.75
N TYR A 222 10.49 15.64 16.71
CA TYR A 222 10.37 17.08 16.88
C TYR A 222 9.12 17.44 17.69
N LEU A 223 9.32 18.27 18.71
CA LEU A 223 8.27 18.92 19.46
C LEU A 223 8.38 20.43 19.21
N PRO A 224 7.29 21.10 18.83
CA PRO A 224 7.28 22.56 18.77
C PRO A 224 7.68 23.14 20.14
N PRO A 225 8.38 24.28 20.17
CA PRO A 225 8.59 25.00 21.42
C PRO A 225 7.25 25.18 22.12
N MET A 226 7.16 24.76 23.39
CA MET A 226 5.98 25.08 24.19
C MET A 226 5.97 26.60 24.37
N VAL A 227 4.94 27.26 23.85
CA VAL A 227 4.67 28.65 24.20
C VAL A 227 4.24 28.61 25.66
N GLU A 228 5.15 28.93 26.58
CA GLU A 228 4.80 29.22 27.96
C GLU A 228 3.79 30.36 27.92
N LEU A 229 2.52 30.03 28.18
CA LEU A 229 1.52 31.01 28.51
C LEU A 229 2.04 31.71 29.77
N GLN A 230 2.65 32.88 29.58
CA GLN A 230 2.95 33.78 30.68
C GLN A 230 1.63 34.00 31.40
N THR A 231 1.50 33.41 32.58
CA THR A 231 0.50 33.78 33.57
C THR A 231 0.73 35.26 33.84
N MET A 232 -0.06 36.11 33.18
CA MET A 232 -0.26 37.49 33.59
C MET A 232 -0.96 37.44 34.94
N GLU A 233 -0.17 37.30 36.02
CA GLU A 233 -0.56 37.81 37.32
C GLU A 233 -0.44 39.33 37.27
N GLY A 234 -1.60 39.99 37.18
CA GLY A 234 -1.78 41.42 37.34
C GLY A 234 -3.03 41.68 38.16
#